data_AF-A0A379GD92-F1
#
_entry.id   AF-A0A379GD92-F1
#
_cell.length_a   1.000
_cell.length_b   1.000
_cell.length_c   1.000
_cell.angle_alpha   90.00
_cell.angle_beta   90.00
_cell.angle_gamma   90.00
#
_symmetry.space_group_name_H-M   'P 1'
#
loop_
_entity.id
_entity.type
_entity.pdbx_description
1 polymer ?
#
loop_
_entity_poly.entity_id
_entity_poly.type
_entity_poly.pdbx_seq_one_letter_code
_entity_poly.pdbx_strand_id
1 'polypeptide(L)'
;MFYIFSKKNGYAITLKDLYLNPTIKGWYKILKKSDINKKERKDNIYTHKTIKNAGEFSLTPIQHAYFVGRLNKQTLGGVACQIYQEFDGTPKFTPESLEKALVLLSKRHPMLNIVFHQQGTQFWSPNPNRKYVTYHDFSKLPKDEYEKKLLQLREKIKPSGTKC
;
A
#
# COMPACT_ATOMS: atom_id res chain seq x y z
N MET A 1 14.97 -1.46 -8.63
CA MET A 1 14.53 -2.13 -9.89
C MET A 1 15.52 -3.20 -10.35
N PHE A 2 16.82 -2.92 -10.39
CA PHE A 2 17.88 -3.85 -10.86
C PHE A 2 18.00 -5.17 -10.06
N TYR A 3 18.01 -5.13 -8.72
CA TYR A 3 18.10 -6.34 -7.88
C TYR A 3 16.97 -7.36 -8.15
N ILE A 4 15.73 -6.87 -8.28
CA ILE A 4 14.56 -7.72 -8.57
C ILE A 4 14.68 -8.34 -9.95
N PHE A 5 15.13 -7.58 -10.96
CA PHE A 5 15.41 -8.09 -12.30
C PHE A 5 16.49 -9.18 -12.26
N SER A 6 17.63 -8.93 -11.61
CA SER A 6 18.73 -9.90 -11.51
C SER A 6 18.30 -11.20 -10.85
N LYS A 7 17.59 -11.13 -9.72
CA LYS A 7 17.08 -12.30 -9.01
C LYS A 7 16.06 -13.09 -9.84
N LYS A 8 15.14 -12.40 -10.54
CA LYS A 8 14.18 -13.04 -11.46
C LYS A 8 14.85 -13.75 -12.64
N ASN A 9 15.99 -13.26 -13.11
CA ASN A 9 16.74 -13.84 -14.22
C ASN A 9 17.86 -14.80 -13.78
N GLY A 10 17.81 -15.27 -12.52
CA GLY A 10 18.69 -16.31 -12.00
C GLY A 10 20.10 -15.85 -11.59
N TYR A 11 20.40 -14.54 -11.61
CA TYR A 11 21.70 -14.04 -11.21
C TYR A 11 21.82 -14.05 -9.68
N ALA A 12 22.87 -14.71 -9.17
CA ALA A 12 23.20 -14.77 -7.74
C ALA A 12 23.87 -13.47 -7.27
N ILE A 13 23.09 -12.38 -7.22
CA ILE A 13 23.54 -11.05 -6.80
C ILE A 13 22.80 -10.64 -5.54
N THR A 14 23.52 -10.16 -4.54
CA THR A 14 22.94 -9.60 -3.32
C THR A 14 22.78 -8.09 -3.42
N LEU A 15 21.93 -7.51 -2.57
CA LEU A 15 21.81 -6.06 -2.47
C LEU A 15 23.15 -5.40 -2.06
N LYS A 16 23.91 -6.07 -1.18
CA LYS A 16 25.25 -5.65 -0.74
C LYS A 16 26.21 -5.49 -1.91
N ASP A 17 26.23 -6.43 -2.86
CA ASP A 17 27.13 -6.38 -4.02
C ASP A 17 26.88 -5.13 -4.88
N LEU A 18 25.60 -4.74 -5.02
CA LEU A 18 25.20 -3.56 -5.78
C LEU A 18 25.63 -2.26 -5.08
N TYR A 19 25.49 -2.19 -3.74
CA TYR A 19 25.93 -1.04 -2.96
C TYR A 19 27.45 -0.87 -2.96
N LEU A 20 28.20 -1.98 -2.92
CA LEU A 20 29.66 -1.96 -3.01
C LEU A 20 30.18 -1.57 -4.40
N ASN A 21 29.33 -1.61 -5.43
CA ASN A 21 29.69 -1.30 -6.81
C ASN A 21 28.66 -0.36 -7.44
N PRO A 22 28.47 0.88 -6.95
CA PRO A 22 27.30 1.73 -7.24
C PRO A 22 27.33 2.39 -8.63
N THR A 23 27.86 1.70 -9.64
CA THR A 23 27.91 2.15 -11.03
C THR A 23 27.38 1.05 -11.94
N ILE A 24 26.78 1.43 -13.07
CA ILE A 24 26.33 0.48 -14.10
C ILE A 24 27.49 -0.43 -14.56
N LYS A 25 28.71 0.14 -14.70
CA LYS A 25 29.93 -0.61 -15.02
C LYS A 25 30.29 -1.64 -13.95
N GLY A 26 30.14 -1.29 -12.67
CA GLY A 26 30.36 -2.19 -11.54
C GLY A 26 29.35 -3.34 -11.52
N TRP A 27 28.07 -3.03 -11.70
CA TRP A 27 27.00 -4.02 -11.78
C TRP A 27 27.16 -4.98 -12.98
N TYR A 28 27.58 -4.47 -14.13
CA TYR A 28 27.90 -5.30 -15.31
C TYR A 28 29.00 -6.32 -15.02
N LYS A 29 30.07 -5.93 -14.31
CA LYS A 29 31.15 -6.86 -13.91
C LYS A 29 30.65 -7.95 -12.96
N ILE A 30 29.77 -7.61 -12.02
CA ILE A 30 29.17 -8.58 -11.09
C ILE A 30 28.28 -9.56 -11.87
N LEU A 31 27.44 -9.06 -12.76
CA LEU A 31 26.56 -9.89 -13.60
C LEU A 31 27.36 -10.90 -14.42
N LYS A 32 28.41 -10.45 -15.12
CA LYS A 32 29.29 -11.31 -15.93
C LYS A 32 29.94 -12.43 -15.10
N LYS A 33 30.29 -12.16 -13.84
CA LYS A 33 30.81 -13.19 -12.91
C LYS A 33 29.74 -14.17 -12.45
N SER A 34 28.52 -13.69 -12.21
CA SER A 34 27.40 -14.53 -11.77
C SER A 34 26.79 -15.41 -12.87
N ASP A 35 26.93 -15.03 -14.13
CA ASP A 35 26.47 -15.81 -15.30
C ASP A 35 27.26 -17.13 -15.44
N ILE A 36 28.51 -17.16 -14.98
CA ILE A 36 29.38 -18.36 -14.97
C ILE A 36 28.81 -19.43 -14.01
N ASN A 37 28.15 -19.02 -12.92
CA ASN A 37 27.53 -19.92 -11.93
C ASN A 37 26.06 -20.26 -12.25
N LYS A 38 25.52 -19.78 -13.37
CA LYS A 38 24.11 -19.98 -13.76
C LYS A 38 23.82 -21.41 -14.24
N LYS A 39 24.85 -22.16 -14.66
CA LYS A 39 24.71 -23.52 -15.22
C LYS A 39 24.22 -24.60 -14.23
N GLU A 40 24.19 -24.34 -12.92
CA GLU A 40 23.84 -25.37 -11.91
C GLU A 40 22.50 -25.16 -11.19
N ARG A 41 21.77 -24.06 -11.42
CA ARG A 41 20.50 -23.82 -10.72
C ARG A 41 19.31 -24.24 -11.56
N LYS A 42 18.67 -25.35 -11.17
CA LYS A 42 17.37 -25.80 -11.67
C LYS A 42 16.36 -24.64 -11.63
N ASP A 43 15.68 -24.42 -12.75
CA ASP A 43 14.58 -23.48 -12.87
C ASP A 43 13.42 -23.89 -11.97
N ASN A 44 13.45 -23.46 -10.70
CA ASN A 44 12.26 -23.47 -9.87
C ASN A 44 11.31 -22.41 -10.43
N ILE A 45 10.43 -22.83 -11.36
CA ILE A 45 9.29 -22.06 -11.80
C ILE A 45 8.36 -21.94 -10.59
N TYR A 46 8.56 -20.90 -9.77
CA TYR A 46 7.65 -20.60 -8.67
C TYR A 46 6.31 -20.15 -9.26
N THR A 47 5.35 -21.08 -9.35
CA THR A 47 3.94 -20.77 -9.62
C THR A 47 3.33 -20.11 -8.38
N HIS A 48 3.63 -18.83 -8.18
CA HIS A 48 3.03 -18.08 -7.09
C HIS A 48 1.52 -17.94 -7.33
N LYS A 49 0.71 -18.49 -6.43
CA LYS A 49 -0.72 -18.16 -6.38
C LYS A 49 -0.87 -16.64 -6.27
N THR A 50 -1.79 -16.07 -7.05
CA THR A 50 -2.14 -14.65 -6.90
C THR A 50 -2.95 -14.48 -5.63
N ILE A 51 -2.88 -13.29 -5.01
CA ILE A 51 -3.63 -12.97 -3.78
C ILE A 51 -5.14 -13.29 -3.92
N LYS A 52 -5.72 -13.09 -5.11
CA LYS A 52 -7.14 -13.35 -5.38
C LYS A 52 -7.52 -14.84 -5.27
N ASN A 53 -6.57 -15.73 -5.56
CA ASN A 53 -6.79 -17.18 -5.63
C ASN A 53 -5.98 -17.94 -4.55
N ALA A 54 -5.41 -17.22 -3.59
CA ALA A 54 -4.57 -17.79 -2.55
C ALA A 54 -5.38 -18.53 -1.47
N GLY A 55 -6.68 -18.24 -1.35
CA GLY A 55 -7.48 -18.64 -0.20
C GLY A 55 -7.07 -17.85 1.05
N GLU A 56 -7.09 -18.51 2.20
CA GLU A 56 -6.49 -18.00 3.43
C GLU A 56 -4.99 -18.30 3.45
N PHE A 57 -4.17 -17.32 3.83
CA PHE A 57 -2.72 -17.45 3.89
C PHE A 57 -2.12 -16.62 5.04
N SER A 58 -0.93 -16.98 5.49
CA SER A 58 -0.27 -16.33 6.62
C SER A 58 0.08 -14.87 6.33
N LEU A 59 0.13 -14.06 7.39
CA LEU A 59 0.76 -12.74 7.34
C LEU A 59 2.26 -12.88 7.12
N THR A 60 2.84 -11.94 6.37
CA THR A 60 4.30 -11.74 6.38
C THR A 60 4.74 -11.24 7.76
N PRO A 61 6.02 -11.43 8.15
CA PRO A 61 6.52 -10.95 9.44
C PRO A 61 6.26 -9.45 9.67
N ILE A 62 6.42 -8.62 8.62
CA ILE A 62 6.14 -7.19 8.69
C ILE A 62 4.64 -6.94 8.88
N GLN A 63 3.77 -7.60 8.10
CA GLN A 63 2.31 -7.45 8.28
C GLN A 63 1.86 -7.85 9.69
N HIS A 64 2.42 -8.91 10.25
CA HIS A 64 2.13 -9.33 11.62
C HIS A 64 2.55 -8.27 12.64
N ALA A 65 3.76 -7.69 12.51
CA ALA A 65 4.21 -6.60 13.38
C ALA A 65 3.27 -5.38 13.32
N TYR A 66 2.83 -4.98 12.13
CA TYR A 66 1.85 -3.90 11.95
C TYR A 66 0.44 -4.24 12.45
N PHE A 67 0.05 -5.52 12.42
CA PHE A 67 -1.23 -5.98 12.96
C PHE A 67 -1.24 -5.90 14.49
N VAL A 68 -0.22 -6.49 15.12
CA VAL A 68 -0.03 -6.45 16.59
C VAL A 68 0.13 -5.01 17.08
N GLY A 69 0.96 -4.21 16.41
CA GLY A 69 1.21 -2.81 16.74
C GLY A 69 -0.05 -1.93 16.71
N ARG A 70 -1.06 -2.30 15.92
CA ARG A 70 -2.34 -1.58 15.84
C ARG A 70 -3.34 -1.95 16.92
N LEU A 71 -3.11 -3.01 17.69
CA LEU A 71 -4.03 -3.40 18.76
C LEU A 71 -4.06 -2.33 19.86
N ASN A 72 -5.24 -2.03 20.40
CA ASN A 72 -5.45 -1.00 21.42
C ASN A 72 -4.61 -1.16 22.70
N LYS A 73 -4.03 -2.35 22.93
CA LYS A 73 -3.18 -2.66 24.08
C LYS A 73 -1.74 -2.15 23.93
N GLN A 74 -1.35 -1.68 22.74
CA GLN A 74 -0.01 -1.14 22.48
C GLN A 74 0.02 0.36 22.77
N THR A 75 1.16 0.89 23.24
CA THR A 75 1.34 2.31 23.62
C THR A 75 0.92 3.28 22.50
N LEU A 76 1.24 2.95 21.24
CA LEU A 76 0.86 3.71 20.04
C LEU A 76 -0.22 2.99 19.20
N GLY A 77 -0.88 2.00 19.80
CA GLY A 77 -1.92 1.21 19.15
C GLY A 77 -3.27 1.92 19.08
N GLY A 78 -4.21 1.35 18.32
CA GLY A 78 -5.54 1.91 18.12
C GLY A 78 -5.61 3.12 17.18
N VAL A 79 -4.46 3.63 16.71
CA VAL A 79 -4.39 4.72 15.73
C VAL A 79 -3.86 4.16 14.41
N ALA A 80 -4.65 4.28 13.35
CA ALA A 80 -4.18 3.99 12.00
C ALA A 80 -3.30 5.15 11.52
N CYS A 81 -2.34 4.88 10.62
CA CYS A 81 -1.69 5.95 9.88
C CYS A 81 -2.77 6.71 9.09
N GLN A 82 -2.96 7.97 9.43
CA GLN A 82 -3.90 8.88 8.78
C GLN A 82 -3.11 9.99 8.12
N ILE A 83 -3.52 10.34 6.90
CA ILE A 83 -2.97 11.47 6.17
C ILE A 83 -4.14 12.38 5.84
N TYR A 84 -4.00 13.66 6.17
CA TYR A 84 -4.94 14.70 5.80
C TYR A 84 -4.28 15.64 4.81
N GLN A 85 -4.91 15.83 3.65
CA GLN A 85 -4.47 16.75 2.61
C GLN A 85 -5.70 17.46 2.04
N GLU A 86 -5.59 18.77 1.87
CA GLU A 86 -6.60 19.59 1.20
C GLU A 86 -6.12 19.92 -0.21
N PHE A 87 -7.05 19.93 -1.16
CA PHE A 87 -6.78 20.27 -2.54
C PHE A 87 -7.86 21.21 -3.05
N ASP A 88 -7.46 22.23 -3.80
CA ASP A 88 -8.40 23.03 -4.59
C ASP A 88 -8.83 22.22 -5.82
N GLY A 89 -10.14 21.94 -5.90
CA GLY A 89 -10.71 21.17 -7.00
C GLY A 89 -10.73 21.95 -8.31
N THR A 90 -10.70 21.24 -9.43
CA THR A 90 -11.08 21.80 -10.74
C THR A 90 -12.54 21.45 -11.04
N PRO A 91 -13.23 22.17 -11.93
CA PRO A 91 -14.63 21.84 -12.28
C PRO A 91 -14.86 20.41 -12.80
N LYS A 92 -13.81 19.76 -13.31
CA LYS A 92 -13.85 18.36 -13.79
C LYS A 92 -13.70 17.33 -12.66
N PHE A 93 -13.24 17.75 -11.48
CA PHE A 93 -13.07 16.89 -10.32
C PHE A 93 -14.39 16.83 -9.54
N THR A 94 -15.19 15.80 -9.84
CA THR A 94 -16.47 15.57 -9.16
C THR A 94 -16.37 14.44 -8.15
N PRO A 95 -17.24 14.39 -7.12
CA PRO A 95 -17.30 13.28 -6.17
C PRO A 95 -17.42 11.91 -6.84
N GLU A 96 -18.20 11.81 -7.92
CA GLU A 96 -18.41 10.59 -8.69
C GLU A 96 -17.14 10.16 -9.43
N SER A 97 -16.36 11.13 -9.94
CA SER A 97 -15.09 10.85 -10.60
C SER A 97 -14.07 10.27 -9.62
N LEU A 98 -14.00 10.81 -8.40
CA LEU A 98 -13.13 10.32 -7.34
C LEU A 98 -13.55 8.93 -6.86
N GLU A 99 -14.86 8.70 -6.64
CA GLU A 99 -15.39 7.39 -6.25
C GLU A 99 -15.03 6.32 -7.29
N LYS A 100 -15.24 6.62 -8.59
CA LYS A 100 -14.85 5.71 -9.68
C LYS A 100 -13.36 5.40 -9.66
N ALA A 101 -12.51 6.41 -9.47
CA ALA A 101 -11.06 6.22 -9.41
C ALA A 101 -10.64 5.32 -8.23
N LEU A 102 -11.22 5.51 -7.04
CA LEU A 102 -10.94 4.71 -5.85
C LEU A 102 -11.44 3.26 -6.01
N VAL A 103 -12.62 3.06 -6.63
CA VAL A 103 -13.11 1.72 -6.98
C VAL A 103 -12.16 1.00 -7.94
N LEU A 104 -11.66 1.70 -8.98
CA LEU A 104 -10.69 1.13 -9.91
C LEU A 104 -9.35 0.80 -9.24
N LEU A 105 -8.84 1.69 -8.38
CA LEU A 105 -7.62 1.46 -7.60
C LEU A 105 -7.77 0.22 -6.72
N SER A 106 -8.89 0.10 -6.02
CA SER A 106 -9.23 -1.05 -5.19
C SER A 106 -9.27 -2.36 -6.01
N LYS A 107 -9.94 -2.37 -7.17
CA LYS A 107 -9.99 -3.53 -8.07
C LYS A 107 -8.62 -3.92 -8.62
N ARG A 108 -7.75 -2.93 -8.90
CA ARG A 108 -6.39 -3.12 -9.41
C ARG A 108 -5.47 -3.74 -8.37
N HIS A 109 -5.62 -3.40 -7.09
CA HIS A 109 -4.71 -3.80 -6.02
C HIS A 109 -5.40 -4.72 -5.00
N PRO A 110 -5.25 -6.07 -5.10
CA PRO A 110 -5.91 -7.02 -4.20
C PRO A 110 -5.64 -6.79 -2.71
N MET A 111 -4.46 -6.27 -2.38
CA MET A 111 -4.08 -5.96 -0.99
C MET A 111 -4.98 -4.90 -0.32
N LEU A 112 -5.68 -4.06 -1.10
CA LEU A 112 -6.67 -3.09 -0.59
C LEU A 112 -8.02 -3.74 -0.21
N ASN A 113 -8.20 -5.01 -0.56
CA ASN A 113 -9.39 -5.83 -0.30
C ASN A 113 -9.03 -7.08 0.52
N ILE A 114 -8.12 -6.92 1.48
CA ILE A 114 -7.73 -8.00 2.39
C ILE A 114 -8.48 -7.86 3.71
N VAL A 115 -8.93 -9.01 4.22
CA VAL A 115 -9.41 -9.16 5.59
C VAL A 115 -8.31 -9.86 6.40
N PHE A 116 -8.04 -9.34 7.60
CA PHE A 116 -7.04 -9.86 8.53
C PHE A 116 -7.75 -10.58 9.69
N HIS A 117 -7.35 -11.81 9.98
CA HIS A 117 -7.81 -12.55 11.14
C HIS A 117 -6.86 -12.41 12.33
N GLN A 118 -7.38 -12.59 13.54
CA GLN A 118 -6.59 -12.50 14.77
C GLN A 118 -5.54 -13.62 14.89
N GLN A 119 -5.74 -14.73 14.19
CA GLN A 119 -4.83 -15.87 14.16
C GLN A 119 -3.58 -15.64 13.28
N GLY A 120 -3.38 -14.44 12.75
CA GLY A 120 -2.21 -14.12 11.93
C GLY A 120 -2.33 -14.61 10.49
N THR A 121 -3.56 -14.74 10.00
CA THR A 121 -3.88 -15.09 8.61
C THR A 121 -4.66 -13.96 7.93
N GLN A 122 -4.73 -14.03 6.62
CA GLN A 122 -5.39 -13.06 5.76
C GLN A 122 -6.00 -13.74 4.53
N PHE A 123 -7.05 -13.14 3.99
CA PHE A 123 -7.66 -13.59 2.74
C PHE A 123 -8.21 -12.41 1.93
N TRP A 124 -8.33 -12.60 0.62
CA TRP A 124 -8.90 -11.62 -0.27
C TRP A 124 -10.44 -11.66 -0.24
N SER A 125 -11.06 -10.50 0.00
CA SER A 125 -12.51 -10.32 0.05
C SER A 125 -12.87 -8.99 -0.62
N PRO A 126 -13.32 -9.01 -1.89
CA PRO A 126 -13.77 -7.80 -2.55
C PRO A 126 -15.09 -7.32 -1.94
N ASN A 127 -15.20 -6.02 -1.69
CA ASN A 127 -16.49 -5.40 -1.35
C ASN A 127 -16.93 -4.47 -2.50
N PRO A 128 -17.81 -4.94 -3.40
CA PRO A 128 -18.27 -4.14 -4.54
C PRO A 128 -19.13 -2.94 -4.13
N ASN A 129 -19.70 -2.97 -2.92
CA ASN A 129 -20.63 -1.95 -2.41
C ASN A 129 -19.95 -0.96 -1.45
N ARG A 130 -18.62 -1.05 -1.27
CA ARG A 130 -17.88 -0.10 -0.43
C ARG A 130 -17.95 1.29 -1.07
N LYS A 131 -18.46 2.27 -0.31
CA LYS A 131 -18.36 3.70 -0.63
C LYS A 131 -17.06 4.26 -0.07
N TYR A 132 -16.29 4.98 -0.88
CA TYR A 132 -15.01 5.56 -0.47
C TYR A 132 -15.09 7.06 -0.21
N VAL A 133 -15.96 7.77 -0.93
CA VAL A 133 -16.12 9.22 -0.87
C VAL A 133 -17.35 9.58 -0.02
N THR A 134 -17.14 10.45 0.96
CA THR A 134 -18.23 11.16 1.65
C THR A 134 -18.33 12.55 1.03
N TYR A 135 -19.50 12.91 0.51
CA TYR A 135 -19.73 14.20 -0.13
C TYR A 135 -20.55 15.12 0.79
N HIS A 136 -20.07 16.35 0.94
CA HIS A 136 -20.75 17.43 1.67
C HIS A 136 -20.94 18.62 0.73
N ASP A 137 -22.18 18.91 0.36
CA ASP A 137 -22.51 20.06 -0.48
C ASP A 137 -22.79 21.29 0.39
N PHE A 138 -21.93 22.30 0.30
CA PHE A 138 -22.09 23.59 0.97
C PHE A 138 -22.35 24.74 0.00
N SER A 139 -22.58 24.46 -1.29
CA SER A 139 -22.70 25.47 -2.35
C SER A 139 -23.88 26.44 -2.17
N LYS A 140 -24.91 26.02 -1.43
CA LYS A 140 -26.13 26.80 -1.17
C LYS A 140 -26.12 27.53 0.18
N LEU A 141 -25.04 27.43 0.96
CA LEU A 141 -24.97 28.05 2.27
C LEU A 141 -24.55 29.53 2.16
N PRO A 142 -25.06 30.41 3.05
CA PRO A 142 -24.47 31.72 3.26
C PRO A 142 -23.00 31.60 3.65
N LYS A 143 -22.19 32.60 3.30
CA LYS A 143 -20.73 32.58 3.50
C LYS A 143 -20.33 32.27 4.94
N ASP A 144 -20.97 32.92 5.91
CA ASP A 144 -20.66 32.75 7.34
C ASP A 144 -20.97 31.31 7.82
N GLU A 145 -22.04 30.71 7.32
CA GLU A 145 -22.38 29.32 7.62
C GLU A 145 -21.44 28.33 6.93
N TYR A 146 -21.05 28.60 5.69
CA TYR A 146 -20.06 27.82 4.94
C TYR A 146 -18.74 27.73 5.71
N GLU A 147 -18.18 28.87 6.12
CA GLU A 147 -16.90 28.93 6.83
C GLU A 147 -16.97 28.17 8.17
N LYS A 148 -18.06 28.35 8.91
CA LYS A 148 -18.29 27.64 10.18
C LYS A 148 -18.38 26.13 9.98
N LYS A 149 -19.13 25.65 8.97
CA LYS A 149 -19.27 24.22 8.66
C LYS A 149 -17.96 23.61 8.19
N LEU A 150 -17.20 24.32 7.36
CA LEU A 150 -15.91 23.87 6.87
C LEU A 150 -14.91 23.70 8.01
N LEU A 151 -14.85 24.66 8.94
CA LEU A 151 -13.98 24.58 10.12
C LEU A 151 -14.35 23.37 11.01
N GLN A 152 -15.64 23.15 11.27
CA GLN A 152 -16.11 21.98 12.02
C GLN A 152 -15.69 20.66 11.36
N LEU A 153 -15.74 20.59 10.03
CA LEU A 153 -15.33 19.40 9.29
C LEU A 153 -13.82 19.17 9.36
N ARG A 154 -13.02 20.24 9.22
CA ARG A 154 -11.56 20.19 9.38
C ARG A 154 -11.16 19.64 10.75
N GLU A 155 -11.74 20.18 11.83
CA GLU A 155 -11.46 19.72 13.20
C GLU A 155 -11.88 18.26 13.42
N LYS A 156 -12.96 17.80 12.78
CA LYS A 156 -13.41 16.40 12.88
C LYS A 156 -12.47 15.42 12.16
N ILE A 157 -11.86 15.82 11.04
CA ILE A 157 -11.05 14.93 10.19
C ILE A 157 -9.56 15.01 10.53
N LYS A 158 -9.13 16.12 11.15
CA LYS A 158 -7.76 16.30 11.61
C LYS A 158 -7.38 15.11 12.51
N PRO A 159 -6.30 14.36 12.18
CA PRO A 159 -5.86 13.25 13.01
C PRO A 159 -5.63 13.76 14.43
N SER A 160 -6.22 13.10 15.43
CA SER A 160 -5.97 13.42 16.84
C SER A 160 -4.55 12.97 17.19
N GLY A 161 -3.58 13.87 16.96
CA GLY A 161 -2.18 13.69 17.30
C GLY A 161 -1.90 13.81 18.81
N THR A 162 -2.76 13.26 19.67
CA THR A 162 -2.62 13.38 21.13
C THR A 162 -2.48 12.02 21.80
N LYS A 163 -1.51 11.24 21.32
CA LYS A 163 -0.83 10.17 22.09
C LYS A 163 0.62 10.06 21.58
N CYS A 164 1.36 11.15 21.71
CA CYS A 164 2.81 11.06 21.86
C CYS A 164 3.11 11.08 23.36
#